data_AF-A0A0F6WG86-F1
#
_entry.id   AF-A0A0F6WG86-F1
#
_cell.length_a   1.000
_cell.length_b   1.000
_cell.length_c   1.000
_cell.angle_alpha   90.00
_cell.angle_beta   90.00
_cell.angle_gamma   90.00
#
_symmetry.space_group_name_H-M   'P 1'
#
loop_
_entity.id
_entity.type
_entity.pdbx_description
1 polymer ?
#
loop_
_entity_poly.entity_id
_entity_poly.type
_entity_poly.pdbx_seq_one_letter_code
_entity_poly.pdbx_strand_id
1 'polypeptide(L)'
;MNYAHHAEKNTSPSLGCEYLTPGCMEEEHFLLLMEISPICSKKVFESLKSYLVDGCSRKFICESYNINNGYLTVSLNRVNKIHQCLLQLKKYY
;
A
#
# COMPACT_ATOMS: atom_id res chain seq x y z
N MET A 1 -37.11 -3.94 -18.23
CA MET A 1 -36.58 -3.50 -16.91
C MET A 1 -35.08 -3.41 -17.04
N ASN A 2 -34.58 -2.21 -17.31
CA ASN A 2 -33.19 -1.92 -17.62
C ASN A 2 -32.49 -1.46 -16.35
N TYR A 3 -31.48 -2.21 -15.89
CA TYR A 3 -30.48 -1.70 -14.96
C TYR A 3 -29.19 -1.47 -15.74
N ALA A 4 -29.07 -0.27 -16.30
CA ALA A 4 -27.79 0.30 -16.68
C ALA A 4 -27.27 1.07 -15.47
N HIS A 5 -26.03 0.82 -15.07
CA HIS A 5 -25.02 1.86 -14.86
C HIS A 5 -23.67 1.17 -14.65
N HIS A 6 -22.91 1.10 -15.74
CA HIS A 6 -21.47 0.97 -15.68
C HIS A 6 -20.93 2.19 -14.93
N ALA A 7 -20.36 1.97 -13.75
CA ALA A 7 -19.58 2.98 -13.05
C ALA A 7 -18.18 3.00 -13.67
N GLU A 8 -17.97 3.94 -14.58
CA GLU A 8 -16.66 4.35 -15.06
C GLU A 8 -15.82 4.81 -13.85
N LYS A 9 -14.84 4.00 -13.44
CA LYS A 9 -13.77 4.48 -12.56
C LYS A 9 -12.88 5.41 -13.38
N ASN A 10 -13.23 6.69 -13.35
CA ASN A 10 -12.35 7.77 -13.72
C ASN A 10 -11.09 7.72 -12.84
N THR A 11 -9.99 7.18 -13.38
CA THR A 11 -8.65 7.29 -12.79
C THR A 11 -8.23 8.75 -12.82
N SER A 12 -8.69 9.50 -11.83
CA SER A 12 -8.11 10.80 -11.49
C SER A 12 -6.72 10.55 -10.90
N PRO A 13 -5.68 11.29 -11.32
CA PRO A 13 -4.34 11.12 -10.77
C PRO A 13 -4.39 11.55 -9.31
N SER A 14 -4.28 10.58 -8.40
CA SER A 14 -4.31 10.82 -6.95
C SER A 14 -3.23 11.84 -6.58
N LEU A 15 -3.70 13.03 -6.21
CA LEU A 15 -2.94 13.99 -5.42
C LEU A 15 -2.43 13.25 -4.18
N GLY A 16 -1.11 13.26 -3.99
CA GLY A 16 -0.38 12.32 -3.12
C GLY A 16 -1.07 12.06 -1.79
N CYS A 17 -1.34 10.78 -1.50
CA CYS A 17 -1.74 10.38 -0.17
C CYS A 17 -0.52 10.60 0.74
N GLU A 18 -0.55 11.61 1.63
CA GLU A 18 0.56 11.87 2.57
C GLU A 18 0.88 10.65 3.46
N TYR A 19 -0.06 9.70 3.58
CA TYR A 19 0.09 8.49 4.39
C TYR A 19 -0.54 7.28 3.71
N LEU A 20 0.20 6.18 3.63
CA LEU A 20 -0.31 4.92 3.11
C LEU A 20 -1.48 4.37 3.94
N THR A 21 -2.64 4.23 3.32
CA THR A 21 -3.87 3.68 3.90
C THR A 21 -4.17 2.27 3.36
N PRO A 22 -5.10 1.51 3.97
CA PRO A 22 -5.47 0.20 3.45
C PRO A 22 -6.03 0.31 2.02
N GLY A 23 -5.55 -0.53 1.10
CA GLY A 23 -6.06 -0.63 -0.27
C GLY A 23 -5.77 0.60 -1.14
N CYS A 24 -4.75 1.38 -0.80
CA CYS A 24 -4.43 2.64 -1.48
C CYS A 24 -3.61 2.48 -2.77
N MET A 25 -3.15 1.28 -3.12
CA MET A 25 -2.35 1.06 -4.32
C MET A 25 -2.62 -0.28 -5.00
N GLU A 26 -2.39 -0.33 -6.31
CA GLU A 26 -2.43 -1.55 -7.12
C GLU A 26 -1.21 -2.45 -6.84
N GLU A 27 -1.32 -3.74 -7.19
CA GLU A 27 -0.27 -4.72 -6.93
C GLU A 27 1.05 -4.35 -7.61
N GLU A 28 1.01 -3.89 -8.85
CA GLU A 28 2.20 -3.51 -9.61
C GLU A 28 2.96 -2.35 -8.95
N HIS A 29 2.24 -1.34 -8.47
CA HIS A 29 2.84 -0.23 -7.73
C HIS A 29 3.46 -0.73 -6.41
N PHE A 30 2.76 -1.61 -5.68
CA PHE A 30 3.30 -2.22 -4.47
C PHE A 30 4.60 -2.99 -4.75
N LEU A 31 4.64 -3.82 -5.80
CA LEU A 31 5.82 -4.59 -6.17
C LEU A 31 7.02 -3.70 -6.50
N LEU A 32 6.82 -2.64 -7.29
CA LEU A 32 7.88 -1.67 -7.61
C LEU A 32 8.39 -0.96 -6.34
N LEU A 33 7.49 -0.60 -5.43
CA LEU A 33 7.86 0.02 -4.16
C LEU A 33 8.64 -0.95 -3.26
N MET A 34 8.32 -2.25 -3.30
CA MET A 34 9.02 -3.28 -2.56
C MET A 34 10.40 -3.60 -3.12
N GLU A 35 10.57 -3.55 -4.44
CA GLU A 35 11.85 -3.78 -5.11
C GLU A 35 12.94 -2.82 -4.62
N ILE A 36 12.57 -1.57 -4.34
CA ILE A 36 13.48 -0.54 -3.82
C ILE A 36 13.53 -0.46 -2.29
N SER A 37 12.71 -1.25 -1.60
CA SER A 37 12.59 -1.20 -0.14
C SER A 37 13.57 -2.16 0.54
N PRO A 38 14.15 -1.79 1.70
CA PRO A 38 14.99 -2.70 2.48
C PRO A 38 14.13 -3.65 3.33
N ILE A 39 13.19 -4.37 2.71
CA ILE A 39 12.30 -5.34 3.36
C ILE A 39 12.71 -6.75 2.95
N CYS A 40 13.39 -7.46 3.83
CA CYS A 40 13.86 -8.83 3.56
C CYS A 40 12.93 -9.91 4.14
N SER A 41 12.00 -9.54 5.02
CA SER A 41 11.10 -10.49 5.67
C SER A 41 9.91 -10.78 4.76
N LYS A 42 9.82 -12.00 4.24
CA LYS A 42 8.67 -12.48 3.45
C LYS A 42 7.34 -12.24 4.17
N LYS A 43 7.31 -12.48 5.47
CA LYS A 43 6.12 -12.26 6.31
C LYS A 43 5.73 -10.78 6.38
N VAL A 44 6.69 -9.87 6.44
CA VAL A 44 6.41 -8.43 6.39
C VAL A 44 5.92 -8.02 5.00
N PHE A 45 6.57 -8.52 3.94
CA PHE A 45 6.17 -8.28 2.57
C PHE A 45 4.70 -8.68 2.35
N GLU A 46 4.31 -9.90 2.72
CA GLU A 46 2.93 -10.38 2.56
C GLU A 46 1.95 -9.58 3.41
N SER A 47 2.31 -9.24 4.66
CA SER A 47 1.46 -8.40 5.52
C SER A 47 1.23 -6.99 4.95
N LEU A 48 2.24 -6.41 4.31
CA LEU A 48 2.14 -5.10 3.68
C LEU A 48 1.32 -5.18 2.38
N LYS A 49 1.47 -6.25 1.60
CA LYS A 49 0.62 -6.50 0.43
C LYS A 49 -0.84 -6.55 0.87
N SER A 50 -1.18 -7.34 1.89
CA SER A 50 -2.56 -7.43 2.34
C SER A 50 -3.10 -6.17 2.96
N TYR A 51 -2.26 -5.31 3.54
CA TYR A 51 -2.69 -3.98 3.97
C TYR A 51 -2.91 -3.04 2.78
N LEU A 52 -1.89 -2.84 1.96
CA LEU A 52 -1.80 -1.75 0.97
C LEU A 52 -2.53 -2.05 -0.33
N VAL A 53 -2.61 -3.33 -0.71
CA VAL A 53 -3.26 -3.81 -1.94
C VAL A 53 -4.63 -4.38 -1.60
N ASP A 54 -4.70 -5.40 -0.74
CA ASP A 54 -5.97 -6.09 -0.45
C ASP A 54 -6.92 -5.29 0.47
N GLY A 55 -6.43 -4.20 1.08
CA GLY A 55 -7.26 -3.35 1.96
C GLY A 55 -7.60 -3.96 3.32
N CYS A 56 -6.85 -4.97 3.77
CA CYS A 56 -7.11 -5.64 5.03
C CYS A 56 -6.87 -4.74 6.24
N SER A 57 -7.67 -4.93 7.29
CA SER A 57 -7.50 -4.20 8.54
C SER A 57 -6.23 -4.61 9.29
N ARG A 58 -5.66 -3.68 10.08
CA ARG A 58 -4.50 -3.99 10.94
C ARG A 58 -4.74 -5.16 11.88
N LYS A 59 -5.97 -5.27 12.42
CA LYS A 59 -6.35 -6.36 13.33
C LYS A 59 -6.21 -7.71 12.63
N PHE A 60 -6.86 -7.85 11.47
CA PHE A 60 -6.80 -9.06 10.66
C PHE A 60 -5.36 -9.44 10.31
N ILE A 61 -4.53 -8.47 9.95
CA ILE A 61 -3.13 -8.71 9.60
C ILE A 61 -2.31 -9.18 10.81
N CYS A 62 -2.47 -8.53 11.96
CA CYS A 62 -1.73 -8.91 13.16
C CYS A 62 -2.06 -10.36 13.58
N GLU A 63 -3.33 -10.76 13.45
CA GLU A 63 -3.81 -12.12 13.72
C GLU A 63 -3.31 -13.12 12.66
N SER A 64 -3.50 -12.83 11.38
CA SER A 64 -3.22 -13.77 10.26
C SER A 64 -1.73 -14.00 10.04
N TYR A 65 -0.92 -12.95 10.18
CA TYR A 65 0.52 -13.03 9.97
C TYR A 65 1.28 -13.21 11.28
N ASN A 66 0.63 -13.22 12.45
CA ASN A 66 1.28 -13.26 13.76
C ASN A 66 2.37 -12.17 13.91
N ILE A 67 2.03 -10.94 13.53
CA ILE A 67 2.86 -9.75 13.75
C ILE A 67 2.17 -8.86 14.79
N ASN A 68 2.96 -8.21 15.65
CA ASN A 68 2.38 -7.22 16.53
C ASN A 68 2.16 -5.89 15.80
N ASN A 69 1.28 -5.05 16.35
CA ASN A 69 0.89 -3.78 15.75
C ASN A 69 2.08 -2.81 15.62
N GLY A 70 3.01 -2.83 16.58
CA GLY A 70 4.22 -2.01 16.54
C GLY A 70 5.13 -2.37 15.36
N TYR A 71 5.32 -3.66 15.10
CA TYR A 71 6.13 -4.14 14.00
C TYR A 71 5.51 -3.82 12.64
N LEU A 72 4.19 -3.96 12.52
CA LEU A 72 3.45 -3.51 11.33
C LEU A 72 3.60 -2.00 11.13
N THR A 73 3.47 -1.21 12.20
CA THR A 73 3.60 0.26 12.15
C THR A 73 5.01 0.69 11.71
N VAL A 74 6.05 0.10 12.30
CA VAL A 74 7.44 0.38 11.91
C VAL A 74 7.68 0.03 10.44
N SER A 75 7.12 -1.08 9.97
CA SER A 75 7.24 -1.50 8.57
C SER A 75 6.51 -0.53 7.63
N LEU A 76 5.27 -0.15 7.95
CA LEU A 76 4.51 0.85 7.19
C LEU A 76 5.22 2.21 7.13
N ASN A 77 5.80 2.67 8.24
CA ASN A 77 6.53 3.94 8.27
C ASN A 77 7.77 3.92 7.35
N ARG A 78 8.47 2.79 7.27
CA ARG A 78 9.60 2.62 6.34
C ARG A 78 9.13 2.74 4.89
N VAL A 79 8.05 2.04 4.54
CA VAL A 79 7.47 2.11 3.18
C VAL A 79 6.94 3.50 2.87
N ASN A 80 6.25 4.15 3.83
CA ASN A 80 5.74 5.51 3.67
C ASN A 80 6.88 6.51 3.40
N LYS A 81 8.03 6.38 4.09
CA LYS A 81 9.19 7.23 3.84
C LYS A 81 9.70 7.11 2.40
N ILE A 82 9.75 5.90 1.86
CA ILE A 82 10.16 5.65 0.47
C ILE A 82 9.12 6.23 -0.50
N HIS A 83 7.84 5.98 -0.25
CA HIS A 83 6.74 6.54 -1.03
C HIS A 83 6.81 8.08 -1.09
N GLN A 84 7.02 8.75 0.05
CA GLN A 84 7.20 10.20 0.09
C GLN A 84 8.44 10.68 -0.67
N CYS A 85 9.54 9.90 -0.62
CA CYS A 85 10.73 10.20 -1.41
C CYS A 85 10.45 10.09 -2.92
N LEU A 86 9.72 9.06 -3.35
CA LEU A 86 9.31 8.90 -4.76
C LEU A 86 8.37 10.02 -5.23
N LEU A 87 7.40 10.44 -4.40
CA LEU A 87 6.54 11.58 -4.72
C LEU A 87 7.35 12.86 -4.96
N GLN A 88 8.40 13.08 -4.17
CA GLN A 88 9.33 14.20 -4.39
C GLN A 88 10.22 14.00 -5.62
N LEU A 89 10.62 12.76 -5.90
CA LEU A 89 11.46 12.42 -7.06
C LEU A 89 10.72 12.60 -8.39
N LYS A 90 9.39 12.42 -8.38
CA LYS A 90 8.51 12.59 -9.54
C LYS A 90 8.63 13.97 -10.22
N LYS A 91 9.14 15.01 -9.56
CA LYS A 91 9.35 16.31 -10.22
C LYS A 91 10.54 16.34 -11.18
N TYR A 92 11.40 15.31 -11.16
CA TYR A 92 12.60 15.22 -11.98
C TYR A 92 12.45 14.30 -13.21
N TYR A 93 11.32 13.57 -13.32
CA TYR A 93 11.01 12.61 -14.38
C TYR A 93 9.55 12.78 -14.81
#